data_AF-A0A945CMR7-F1
#
_entry.id   AF-A0A945CMR7-F1
#
_cell.length_a   1.000
_cell.length_b   1.000
_cell.length_c   1.000
_cell.angle_alpha   90.00
_cell.angle_beta   90.00
_cell.angle_gamma   90.00
#
_symmetry.space_group_name_H-M   'P 1'
#
loop_
_entity.id
_entity.type
_entity.pdbx_description
1 polymer ?
#
loop_
_entity_poly.entity_id
_entity_poly.type
_entity_poly.pdbx_seq_one_letter_code
_entity_poly.pdbx_strand_id
1 'polypeptide(L)'
;MIHRLTVMAVTWVLAANSLWGDAQDIGVLRTEQKRLEAARDSLVEQRQIVVTEADGLSSQIDGLKAEGSDPEELHEALRSSLVLVQRMVDLDRDMEALKGRQDSLKEQLRLAYDWEIGTLIQKLSRQPDRGLLTQLMLYQEEREALGTGMVGTGLRYGEEMAIGPEDGPEEIRQKMELMEDIAIRLQAEAAKTSKQLQRLEEEHRLRTRVRVFSSELSLFDEHLPEGRVLVRSRVVTEEKAEEPLLGDNGFDGDNEFDAAPPPSAGLEEGILEDMRGTEEGLSGGMGAILPAGQVLLEQRELDREGRMLSVEGVSVDDVTIEIHKLKAHQQEIHQLEGVVRERAAVFRQHLQKMLEGEE
;
A
#
# COMPACT_ATOMS: atom_id res chain seq x y z
N MET A 1 34.10 -26.86 44.40
CA MET A 1 32.67 -27.18 44.17
C MET A 1 32.17 -26.26 43.05
N ILE A 2 32.60 -26.52 41.81
CA ILE A 2 32.42 -25.61 40.66
C ILE A 2 31.95 -26.46 39.49
N HIS A 3 30.65 -26.51 39.21
CA HIS A 3 30.05 -27.10 38.00
C HIS A 3 28.54 -26.79 37.96
N ARG A 4 28.14 -25.65 37.39
CA ARG A 4 26.84 -25.39 36.73
C ARG A 4 26.91 -24.05 35.97
N LEU A 5 27.67 -24.02 34.87
CA LEU A 5 27.68 -22.91 33.92
C LEU A 5 28.03 -23.50 32.55
N THR A 6 27.01 -23.98 31.86
CA THR A 6 27.14 -24.60 30.53
C THR A 6 25.83 -24.43 29.77
N VAL A 7 25.93 -24.06 28.49
CA VAL A 7 24.83 -23.98 27.51
C VAL A 7 23.83 -22.83 27.71
N MET A 8 24.16 -21.66 27.14
CA MET A 8 23.22 -20.71 26.48
C MET A 8 24.00 -19.78 25.52
N ALA A 9 25.01 -20.34 24.83
CA ALA A 9 25.81 -19.63 23.83
C ALA A 9 26.10 -20.58 22.67
N VAL A 10 25.27 -20.49 21.63
CA VAL A 10 25.36 -20.99 20.22
C VAL A 10 23.92 -21.20 19.73
N THR A 11 23.34 -20.18 19.08
CA THR A 11 22.22 -20.24 18.09
C THR A 11 21.76 -18.81 17.71
N TRP A 12 22.68 -17.92 17.27
CA TRP A 12 22.33 -16.52 16.94
C TRP A 12 22.96 -15.98 15.63
N VAL A 13 23.52 -16.84 14.78
CA VAL A 13 24.28 -16.43 13.56
C VAL A 13 23.73 -17.10 12.29
N LEU A 14 22.45 -17.50 12.27
CA LEU A 14 21.83 -18.20 11.12
C LEU A 14 20.57 -17.53 10.55
N ALA A 15 20.19 -16.34 11.03
CA ALA A 15 18.98 -15.63 10.59
C ALA A 15 19.20 -14.63 9.43
N ALA A 16 20.44 -14.39 8.99
CA ALA A 16 20.77 -13.32 8.04
C ALA A 16 20.87 -13.77 6.56
N ASN A 17 20.84 -15.08 6.27
CA ASN A 17 21.09 -15.62 4.92
C ASN A 17 19.86 -16.25 4.23
N SER A 18 18.68 -16.19 4.84
CA SER A 18 17.42 -16.67 4.24
C SER A 18 16.73 -15.60 3.39
N LEU A 19 17.49 -14.92 2.51
CA LEU A 19 16.88 -14.04 1.51
C LEU A 19 16.19 -14.86 0.41
N TRP A 20 14.85 -14.82 0.43
CA TRP A 20 13.96 -14.96 -0.73
C TRP A 20 13.77 -16.38 -1.32
N GLY A 21 14.19 -17.44 -0.60
CA GLY A 21 14.16 -18.82 -1.12
C GLY A 21 12.87 -19.61 -0.88
N ASP A 22 12.45 -19.75 0.37
CA ASP A 22 11.30 -20.58 0.76
C ASP A 22 10.13 -19.72 1.23
N ALA A 23 8.93 -20.04 0.72
CA ALA A 23 7.68 -19.55 1.28
C ALA A 23 7.54 -20.12 2.71
N GLN A 24 7.95 -19.34 3.70
CA GLN A 24 7.77 -19.69 5.11
C GLN A 24 6.28 -19.97 5.35
N ASP A 25 5.98 -21.15 5.86
CA ASP A 25 4.62 -21.55 6.19
C ASP A 25 4.03 -20.51 7.16
N ILE A 26 2.99 -19.79 6.70
CA ILE A 26 2.26 -18.80 7.48
C ILE A 26 1.77 -19.42 8.80
N GLY A 27 1.49 -20.73 8.83
CA GLY A 27 1.20 -21.50 10.04
C GLY A 27 2.34 -21.46 11.06
N VAL A 28 3.60 -21.67 10.63
CA VAL A 28 4.78 -21.60 11.50
C VAL A 28 4.94 -20.19 12.08
N LEU A 29 4.89 -19.16 11.22
CA LEU A 29 5.00 -17.76 11.66
C LEU A 29 3.88 -17.38 12.65
N ARG A 30 2.63 -17.81 12.41
CA ARG A 30 1.50 -17.65 13.35
C ARG A 30 1.72 -18.39 14.68
N THR A 31 2.38 -19.56 14.69
CA THR A 31 2.70 -20.26 15.95
C THR A 31 3.80 -19.55 16.74
N GLU A 32 4.78 -18.97 16.06
CA GLU A 32 5.81 -18.15 16.70
C GLU A 32 5.24 -16.86 17.26
N GLN A 33 4.29 -16.22 16.57
CA GLN A 33 3.60 -15.02 17.06
C GLN A 33 2.92 -15.29 18.40
N LYS A 34 2.10 -16.35 18.47
CA LYS A 34 1.42 -16.78 19.71
C LYS A 34 2.41 -17.10 20.84
N ARG A 35 3.58 -17.64 20.51
CA ARG A 35 4.65 -17.90 21.48
C ARG A 35 5.28 -16.61 21.99
N LEU A 36 5.53 -15.62 21.14
CA LEU A 36 6.04 -14.31 21.55
C LEU A 36 5.00 -13.55 22.39
N GLU A 37 3.72 -13.61 22.03
CA GLU A 37 2.62 -13.05 22.82
C GLU A 37 2.56 -13.66 24.24
N ALA A 38 2.58 -14.99 24.35
CA ALA A 38 2.62 -15.67 25.65
C ALA A 38 3.88 -15.34 26.48
N ALA A 39 5.03 -15.18 25.81
CA ALA A 39 6.27 -14.77 26.49
C ALA A 39 6.22 -13.31 26.97
N ARG A 40 5.63 -12.40 26.20
CA ARG A 40 5.37 -11.01 26.62
C ARG A 40 4.50 -10.97 27.86
N ASP A 41 3.39 -11.70 27.84
CA ASP A 41 2.42 -11.67 28.93
C ASP A 41 3.02 -12.22 30.23
N SER A 42 3.89 -13.24 30.14
CA SER A 42 4.68 -13.72 31.28
C SER A 42 5.72 -12.71 31.79
N LEU A 43 6.39 -11.94 30.91
CA LEU A 43 7.29 -10.87 31.34
C LEU A 43 6.54 -9.72 32.02
N VAL A 44 5.36 -9.36 31.53
CA VAL A 44 4.48 -8.35 32.15
C VAL A 44 4.03 -8.80 33.56
N GLU A 45 3.66 -10.07 33.72
CA GLU A 45 3.33 -10.66 35.04
C GLU A 45 4.54 -10.62 35.98
N GLN A 46 5.73 -11.06 35.53
CA GLN A 46 6.97 -11.01 36.32
C GLN A 46 7.33 -9.57 36.74
N ARG A 47 7.18 -8.60 35.83
CA ARG A 47 7.40 -7.18 36.12
C ARG A 47 6.44 -6.68 37.18
N GLN A 48 5.16 -7.03 37.10
CA GLN A 48 4.16 -6.63 38.08
C GLN A 48 4.49 -7.18 39.48
N ILE A 49 4.97 -8.43 39.57
CA ILE A 49 5.44 -9.01 40.84
C ILE A 49 6.60 -8.18 41.41
N VAL A 50 7.64 -7.89 40.62
CA VAL A 50 8.81 -7.11 41.07
C VAL A 50 8.43 -5.69 41.51
N VAL A 51 7.47 -5.05 40.83
CA VAL A 51 6.93 -3.75 41.27
C VAL A 51 6.27 -3.87 42.65
N THR A 52 5.42 -4.88 42.88
CA THR A 52 4.80 -5.07 44.20
C THR A 52 5.80 -5.44 45.31
N GLU A 53 6.87 -6.16 44.99
CA GLU A 53 8.00 -6.42 45.90
C GLU A 53 8.72 -5.10 46.26
N ALA A 54 8.95 -4.22 45.28
CA ALA A 54 9.60 -2.93 45.47
C ALA A 54 8.77 -1.95 46.30
N ASP A 55 7.44 -1.88 46.07
CA ASP A 55 6.53 -1.04 46.87
C ASP A 55 6.48 -1.47 48.35
N GLY A 56 6.45 -2.78 48.60
CA GLY A 56 6.52 -3.35 49.95
C GLY A 56 7.85 -3.03 50.65
N LEU A 57 8.97 -3.16 49.93
CA LEU A 57 10.30 -2.86 50.45
C LEU A 57 10.51 -1.35 50.69
N SER A 58 9.96 -0.48 49.83
CA SER A 58 9.97 0.97 50.05
C SER A 58 9.22 1.34 51.34
N SER A 59 8.06 0.73 51.56
CA SER A 59 7.27 0.91 52.77
C SER A 59 8.02 0.44 54.03
N GLN A 60 8.76 -0.67 53.95
CA GLN A 60 9.64 -1.14 55.03
C GLN A 60 10.79 -0.16 55.31
N ILE A 61 11.47 0.32 54.26
CA ILE A 61 12.57 1.28 54.37
C ILE A 61 12.11 2.57 55.06
N ASP A 62 10.94 3.08 54.72
CA ASP A 62 10.40 4.30 55.34
C ASP A 62 9.94 4.07 56.78
N GLY A 63 9.46 2.88 57.13
CA GLY A 63 9.23 2.46 58.52
C GLY A 63 10.52 2.44 59.34
N LEU A 64 11.57 1.77 58.86
CA LEU A 64 12.88 1.68 59.52
C LEU A 64 13.49 3.07 59.79
N LYS A 65 13.36 4.01 58.83
CA LYS A 65 13.77 5.42 58.97
C LYS A 65 12.96 6.15 60.06
N ALA A 66 11.65 5.93 60.13
CA ALA A 66 10.76 6.61 61.07
C ALA A 66 10.97 6.15 62.52
N GLU A 67 11.25 4.85 62.71
CA GLU A 67 11.44 4.24 64.04
C GLU A 67 12.87 4.44 64.60
N GLY A 68 13.82 4.90 63.78
CA GLY A 68 15.23 5.03 64.18
C GLY A 68 15.89 3.67 64.39
N SER A 69 15.56 2.71 63.51
CA SER A 69 16.00 1.31 63.58
C SER A 69 17.50 1.14 63.37
N ASP A 70 17.99 -0.10 63.57
CA ASP A 70 19.39 -0.46 63.38
C ASP A 70 19.89 -0.07 61.98
N PRO A 71 21.01 0.68 61.85
CA PRO A 71 21.59 1.01 60.55
C PRO A 71 21.91 -0.22 59.68
N GLU A 72 22.20 -1.39 60.26
CA GLU A 72 22.46 -2.60 59.49
C GLU A 72 21.20 -3.09 58.74
N GLU A 73 20.03 -3.08 59.39
CA GLU A 73 18.75 -3.47 58.76
C GLU A 73 18.36 -2.51 57.64
N LEU A 74 18.52 -1.20 57.86
CA LEU A 74 18.29 -0.19 56.83
C LEU A 74 19.24 -0.36 55.63
N HIS A 75 20.53 -0.66 55.87
CA HIS A 75 21.47 -0.92 54.80
C HIS A 75 21.16 -2.18 54.00
N GLU A 76 20.66 -3.24 54.63
CA GLU A 76 20.29 -4.48 53.92
C GLU A 76 18.99 -4.32 53.12
N ALA A 77 18.01 -3.56 53.64
CA ALA A 77 16.82 -3.18 52.88
C ALA A 77 17.18 -2.32 51.65
N LEU A 78 18.12 -1.37 51.79
CA LEU A 78 18.63 -0.57 50.67
C LEU A 78 19.38 -1.42 49.62
N ARG A 79 20.20 -2.40 50.03
CA ARG A 79 20.82 -3.36 49.09
C ARG A 79 19.76 -4.17 48.33
N SER A 80 18.75 -4.66 49.04
CA SER A 80 17.63 -5.40 48.44
C SER A 80 16.89 -4.55 47.41
N SER A 81 16.72 -3.24 47.66
CA SER A 81 16.05 -2.33 46.72
C SER A 81 16.84 -2.13 45.43
N LEU A 82 18.17 -2.05 45.51
CA LEU A 82 19.04 -1.97 44.34
C LEU A 82 18.97 -3.24 43.47
N VAL A 83 18.84 -4.42 44.09
CA VAL A 83 18.66 -5.68 43.37
C VAL A 83 17.31 -5.73 42.65
N LEU A 84 16.23 -5.27 43.28
CA LEU A 84 14.91 -5.17 42.63
C LEU A 84 14.92 -4.18 41.46
N VAL A 85 15.53 -3.01 41.61
CA VAL A 85 15.67 -2.02 40.52
C VAL A 85 16.46 -2.60 39.34
N GLN A 86 17.57 -3.29 39.60
CA GLN A 86 18.33 -3.95 38.53
C GLN A 86 17.47 -5.02 37.81
N ARG A 87 16.71 -5.82 38.56
CA ARG A 87 15.78 -6.83 38.00
C ARG A 87 14.68 -6.19 37.15
N MET A 88 14.15 -5.02 37.53
CA MET A 88 13.20 -4.28 36.70
C MET A 88 13.82 -3.81 35.39
N VAL A 89 15.04 -3.25 35.42
CA VAL A 89 15.76 -2.79 34.23
C VAL A 89 16.03 -3.95 33.26
N ASP A 90 16.37 -5.13 33.77
CA ASP A 90 16.61 -6.31 32.94
C ASP A 90 15.30 -6.86 32.33
N LEU A 91 14.19 -6.87 33.07
CA LEU A 91 12.87 -7.19 32.53
C LEU A 91 12.41 -6.17 31.46
N ASP A 92 12.65 -4.88 31.66
CA ASP A 92 12.33 -3.83 30.69
C ASP A 92 13.15 -3.99 29.39
N ARG A 93 14.43 -4.39 29.49
CA ARG A 93 15.27 -4.76 28.34
C ARG A 93 14.75 -5.99 27.60
N ASP A 94 14.37 -7.05 28.33
CA ASP A 94 13.83 -8.28 27.73
C ASP A 94 12.50 -8.02 27.02
N MET A 95 11.63 -7.16 27.55
CA MET A 95 10.39 -6.74 26.88
C MET A 95 10.66 -5.96 25.59
N GLU A 96 11.60 -5.01 25.56
CA GLU A 96 11.93 -4.26 24.34
C GLU A 96 12.59 -5.17 23.28
N ALA A 97 13.46 -6.11 23.71
CA ALA A 97 14.03 -7.12 22.83
C ALA A 97 12.97 -8.08 22.26
N LEU A 98 11.94 -8.42 23.04
CA LEU A 98 10.81 -9.23 22.58
C LEU A 98 9.93 -8.46 21.58
N LYS A 99 9.65 -7.18 21.86
CA LYS A 99 8.90 -6.28 20.97
C LYS A 99 9.58 -6.16 19.60
N GLY A 100 10.90 -5.93 19.56
CA GLY A 100 11.66 -5.93 18.30
C GLY A 100 11.56 -7.25 17.51
N ARG A 101 11.45 -8.40 18.18
CA ARG A 101 11.16 -9.70 17.53
C ARG A 101 9.71 -9.80 17.04
N GLN A 102 8.74 -9.28 17.79
CA GLN A 102 7.34 -9.21 17.36
C GLN A 102 7.19 -8.35 16.10
N ASP A 103 7.83 -7.18 16.06
CA ASP A 103 7.81 -6.29 14.89
C ASP A 103 8.48 -6.94 13.66
N SER A 104 9.61 -7.63 13.84
CA SER A 104 10.27 -8.39 12.77
C SER A 104 9.41 -9.55 12.25
N LEU A 105 8.79 -10.32 13.15
CA LEU A 105 7.92 -11.45 12.77
C LEU A 105 6.64 -10.97 12.08
N LYS A 106 6.11 -9.84 12.52
CA LYS A 106 4.94 -9.18 11.92
C LYS A 106 5.22 -8.76 10.48
N GLU A 107 6.43 -8.28 10.19
CA GLU A 107 6.85 -7.97 8.82
C GLU A 107 7.05 -9.24 7.98
N GLN A 108 7.64 -10.31 8.54
CA GLN A 108 7.75 -11.60 7.87
C GLN A 108 6.37 -12.17 7.50
N LEU A 109 5.38 -12.06 8.41
CA LEU A 109 4.00 -12.44 8.15
C LEU A 109 3.37 -11.62 7.00
N ARG A 110 3.60 -10.30 6.93
CA ARG A 110 3.11 -9.49 5.80
C ARG A 110 3.69 -9.95 4.47
N LEU A 111 5.02 -10.13 4.40
CA LEU A 111 5.69 -10.59 3.18
C LEU A 111 5.19 -11.97 2.74
N ALA A 112 4.91 -12.87 3.69
CA ALA A 112 4.34 -14.18 3.41
C ALA A 112 2.89 -14.09 2.88
N TYR A 113 2.05 -13.22 3.46
CA TYR A 113 0.70 -12.97 2.92
C TYR A 113 0.75 -12.29 1.56
N ASP A 114 1.58 -11.26 1.35
CA ASP A 114 1.66 -10.53 0.09
C ASP A 114 2.12 -11.45 -1.06
N TRP A 115 3.08 -12.35 -0.78
CA TRP A 115 3.46 -13.41 -1.71
C TRP A 115 2.29 -14.34 -2.05
N GLU A 116 1.58 -14.87 -1.04
CA GLU A 116 0.51 -15.84 -1.26
C GLU A 116 -0.76 -15.22 -1.87
N ILE A 117 -1.07 -13.96 -1.54
CA ILE A 117 -2.05 -13.11 -2.24
C ILE A 117 -1.66 -12.99 -3.72
N GLY A 118 -0.38 -12.73 -4.01
CA GLY A 118 0.15 -12.74 -5.38
C GLY A 118 -0.04 -14.08 -6.10
N THR A 119 0.25 -15.22 -5.44
CA THR A 119 0.02 -16.54 -6.05
C THR A 119 -1.47 -16.83 -6.27
N LEU A 120 -2.35 -16.43 -5.35
CA LEU A 120 -3.80 -16.58 -5.49
C LEU A 120 -4.37 -15.72 -6.63
N ILE A 121 -3.93 -14.47 -6.77
CA ILE A 121 -4.31 -13.61 -7.91
C ILE A 121 -3.85 -14.23 -9.25
N GLN A 122 -2.64 -14.81 -9.30
CA GLN A 122 -2.16 -15.51 -10.50
C GLN A 122 -2.89 -16.82 -10.80
N LYS A 123 -3.35 -17.56 -9.77
CA LYS A 123 -4.20 -18.75 -9.95
C LYS A 123 -5.58 -18.34 -10.47
N LEU A 124 -6.21 -17.33 -9.84
CA LEU A 124 -7.53 -16.81 -10.20
C LEU A 124 -7.59 -16.24 -11.62
N SER A 125 -6.54 -15.57 -12.09
CA SER A 125 -6.48 -15.05 -13.47
C SER A 125 -6.34 -16.14 -14.55
N ARG A 126 -5.97 -17.37 -14.17
CA ARG A 126 -5.96 -18.54 -15.07
C ARG A 126 -7.26 -19.33 -15.00
N GLN A 127 -7.84 -19.44 -13.81
CA GLN A 127 -9.09 -20.13 -13.57
C GLN A 127 -9.83 -19.46 -12.39
N PRO A 128 -10.98 -18.79 -12.63
CA PRO A 128 -11.77 -18.24 -11.55
C PRO A 128 -12.40 -19.39 -10.74
N ASP A 129 -12.06 -19.44 -9.44
CA ASP A 129 -12.65 -20.36 -8.47
C ASP A 129 -13.10 -19.58 -7.24
N ARG A 130 -14.32 -19.85 -6.80
CA ARG A 130 -14.92 -19.26 -5.60
C ARG A 130 -14.19 -19.68 -4.33
N GLY A 131 -13.59 -20.89 -4.30
CA GLY A 131 -12.73 -21.34 -3.21
C GLY A 131 -11.50 -20.45 -3.06
N LEU A 132 -10.72 -20.33 -4.14
CA LEU A 132 -9.54 -19.44 -4.20
C LEU A 132 -9.88 -17.96 -3.92
N LEU A 133 -11.03 -17.46 -4.40
CA LEU A 133 -11.47 -16.09 -4.10
C LEU A 133 -11.76 -15.89 -2.60
N THR A 134 -12.40 -16.87 -1.95
CA THR A 134 -12.66 -16.82 -0.50
C THR A 134 -11.35 -16.85 0.29
N GLN A 135 -10.37 -17.64 -0.14
CA GLN A 135 -9.03 -17.68 0.46
C GLN A 135 -8.26 -16.37 0.27
N LEU A 136 -8.38 -15.75 -0.92
CA LEU A 136 -7.79 -14.44 -1.21
C LEU A 136 -8.34 -13.36 -0.27
N MET A 137 -9.66 -13.31 -0.08
CA MET A 137 -10.30 -12.38 0.86
C MET A 137 -9.82 -12.60 2.29
N LEU A 138 -9.73 -13.85 2.76
CA LEU A 138 -9.25 -14.17 4.10
C LEU A 138 -7.79 -13.70 4.32
N TYR A 139 -6.91 -13.94 3.35
CA TYR A 139 -5.52 -13.48 3.46
C TYR A 139 -5.38 -11.96 3.35
N GLN A 140 -6.25 -11.28 2.58
CA GLN A 140 -6.29 -9.81 2.56
C GLN A 140 -6.76 -9.25 3.91
N GLU A 141 -7.82 -9.79 4.52
CA GLU A 141 -8.29 -9.39 5.85
C GLU A 141 -7.21 -9.60 6.92
N GLU A 142 -6.55 -10.76 6.93
CA GLU A 142 -5.46 -11.06 7.88
C GLU A 142 -4.23 -10.16 7.66
N ARG A 143 -3.90 -9.84 6.40
CA ARG A 143 -2.82 -8.91 6.03
C ARG A 143 -3.14 -7.47 6.44
N GLU A 144 -4.39 -7.04 6.28
CA GLU A 144 -4.89 -5.76 6.77
C GLU A 144 -4.91 -5.70 8.31
N ALA A 145 -5.21 -6.80 9.00
CA ALA A 145 -5.19 -6.89 10.46
C ALA A 145 -3.76 -6.76 11.06
N LEU A 146 -2.72 -7.13 10.31
CA LEU A 146 -1.33 -6.78 10.68
C LEU A 146 -1.07 -5.26 10.55
N GLY A 147 -1.97 -4.49 9.93
CA GLY A 147 -1.88 -3.05 9.76
C GLY A 147 -0.76 -2.59 8.82
N THR A 148 -0.81 -1.33 8.43
CA THR A 148 0.14 -0.66 7.52
C THR A 148 1.42 -0.21 8.23
N GLY A 149 1.95 -1.02 9.16
CA GLY A 149 3.13 -0.64 9.94
C GLY A 149 4.33 -0.46 9.03
N MET A 150 4.76 0.79 8.84
CA MET A 150 5.81 1.22 7.93
C MET A 150 7.20 0.79 8.42
N VAL A 151 7.45 -0.52 8.45
CA VAL A 151 8.83 -1.04 8.45
C VAL A 151 9.35 -0.84 7.04
N GLY A 152 10.42 -0.06 6.90
CA GLY A 152 10.94 0.36 5.61
C GLY A 152 11.59 -0.78 4.82
N THR A 153 10.77 -1.70 4.30
CA THR A 153 11.11 -2.51 3.13
C THR A 153 11.49 -1.53 2.01
N GLY A 154 12.77 -1.56 1.64
CA GLY A 154 13.40 -0.47 0.93
C GLY A 154 12.76 -0.17 -0.43
N LEU A 155 11.98 0.92 -0.48
CA LEU A 155 12.19 1.97 -1.48
C LEU A 155 13.68 1.98 -1.82
N ARG A 156 14.07 1.60 -3.05
CA ARG A 156 15.48 1.41 -3.45
C ARG A 156 16.36 2.66 -3.30
N TYR A 157 15.73 3.79 -3.05
CA TYR A 157 16.27 5.04 -2.51
C TYR A 157 16.88 4.92 -1.10
N GLY A 158 16.84 3.75 -0.46
CA GLY A 158 17.02 3.56 0.98
C GLY A 158 18.34 4.08 1.58
N GLU A 159 19.48 3.75 0.96
CA GLU A 159 20.82 4.16 1.41
C GLU A 159 21.25 5.51 0.84
N GLU A 160 21.01 5.77 -0.45
CA GLU A 160 21.36 7.04 -1.11
C GLU A 160 20.58 8.24 -0.53
N MET A 161 19.37 8.01 -0.03
CA MET A 161 18.50 9.00 0.62
C MET A 161 18.48 8.84 2.15
N ALA A 162 19.57 8.33 2.74
CA ALA A 162 19.89 8.53 4.14
C ALA A 162 20.75 9.80 4.31
N ILE A 163 20.73 10.38 5.51
CA ILE A 163 21.66 11.44 5.90
C ILE A 163 23.01 10.78 6.22
N GLY A 164 24.01 11.03 5.38
CA GLY A 164 25.38 10.58 5.58
C GLY A 164 26.12 11.47 6.59
N PRO A 165 27.18 10.97 7.25
CA PRO A 165 27.99 11.78 8.18
C PRO A 165 28.80 12.90 7.49
N GLU A 166 28.90 12.84 6.16
CA GLU A 166 29.58 13.86 5.33
C GLU A 166 28.57 14.81 4.65
N ASP A 167 27.25 14.59 4.79
CA ASP A 167 26.25 15.38 4.07
C ASP A 167 26.19 16.81 4.61
N GLY A 168 26.50 17.79 3.76
CA GLY A 168 26.33 19.20 4.08
C GLY A 168 24.86 19.63 4.12
N PRO A 169 24.54 20.81 4.73
CA PRO A 169 23.17 21.31 4.81
C PRO A 169 22.51 21.56 3.43
N GLU A 170 23.31 21.76 2.38
CA GLU A 170 22.81 21.87 1.01
C GLU A 170 22.46 20.50 0.40
N GLU A 171 23.24 19.45 0.69
CA GLU A 171 22.96 18.09 0.22
C GLU A 171 21.74 17.49 0.93
N ILE A 172 21.58 17.77 2.23
CA ILE A 172 20.38 17.40 3.00
C ILE A 172 19.15 18.14 2.46
N ARG A 173 19.28 19.42 2.07
CA ARG A 173 18.20 20.17 1.38
C ARG A 173 17.82 19.51 0.05
N GLN A 174 18.78 19.19 -0.80
CA GLN A 174 18.52 18.56 -2.10
C GLN A 174 17.87 17.18 -1.96
N LYS A 175 18.33 16.37 -0.99
CA LYS A 175 17.69 15.08 -0.66
C LYS A 175 16.26 15.26 -0.14
N MET A 176 16.00 16.30 0.64
CA MET A 176 14.65 16.64 1.13
C MET A 176 13.73 17.08 -0.01
N GLU A 177 14.16 17.98 -0.90
CA GLU A 177 13.38 18.43 -2.06
C GLU A 177 13.01 17.25 -2.97
N LEU A 178 13.97 16.35 -3.25
CA LEU A 178 13.73 15.14 -4.02
C LEU A 178 12.73 14.17 -3.33
N MET A 179 12.74 14.07 -1.99
CA MET A 179 11.71 13.34 -1.25
C MET A 179 10.32 13.99 -1.41
N GLU A 180 10.22 15.32 -1.36
CA GLU A 180 8.92 16.00 -1.55
C GLU A 180 8.37 15.83 -2.96
N ASP A 181 9.22 15.90 -4.00
CA ASP A 181 8.85 15.58 -5.38
C ASP A 181 8.37 14.13 -5.57
N ILE A 182 9.02 13.17 -4.90
CA ILE A 182 8.58 11.77 -4.91
C ILE A 182 7.22 11.62 -4.21
N ALA A 183 7.00 12.31 -3.08
CA ALA A 183 5.71 12.29 -2.39
C ALA A 183 4.58 12.89 -3.26
N ILE A 184 4.83 13.99 -3.97
CA ILE A 184 3.88 14.60 -4.91
C ILE A 184 3.55 13.62 -6.05
N ARG A 185 4.55 12.94 -6.60
CA ARG A 185 4.37 11.94 -7.67
C ARG A 185 3.52 10.75 -7.20
N LEU A 186 3.84 10.19 -6.02
CA LEU A 186 3.08 9.09 -5.42
C LEU A 186 1.63 9.51 -5.13
N GLN A 187 1.40 10.72 -4.61
CA GLN A 187 0.06 11.26 -4.38
C GLN A 187 -0.75 11.40 -5.69
N ALA A 188 -0.10 11.84 -6.78
CA ALA A 188 -0.73 11.90 -8.11
C ALA A 188 -1.08 10.49 -8.66
N GLU A 189 -0.21 9.50 -8.44
CA GLU A 189 -0.45 8.11 -8.82
C GLU A 189 -1.58 7.47 -7.99
N ALA A 190 -1.64 7.73 -6.68
CA ALA A 190 -2.74 7.31 -5.81
C ALA A 190 -4.08 7.91 -6.28
N ALA A 191 -4.10 9.20 -6.63
CA ALA A 191 -5.28 9.87 -7.16
C ALA A 191 -5.74 9.29 -8.51
N LYS A 192 -4.81 8.88 -9.38
CA LYS A 192 -5.11 8.19 -10.64
C LYS A 192 -5.68 6.79 -10.37
N THR A 193 -5.05 6.03 -9.49
CA THR A 193 -5.46 4.66 -9.11
C THR A 193 -6.86 4.66 -8.48
N SER A 194 -7.14 5.62 -7.59
CA SER A 194 -8.45 5.83 -6.98
C SER A 194 -9.56 6.09 -8.01
N LYS A 195 -9.32 6.94 -9.02
CA LYS A 195 -10.28 7.17 -10.13
C LYS A 195 -10.54 5.90 -10.96
N GLN A 196 -9.50 5.12 -11.24
CA GLN A 196 -9.63 3.87 -11.99
C GLN A 196 -10.41 2.82 -11.18
N LEU A 197 -10.13 2.72 -9.89
CA LEU A 197 -10.83 1.84 -8.95
C LEU A 197 -12.31 2.22 -8.85
N GLN A 198 -12.65 3.50 -8.69
CA GLN A 198 -14.04 3.97 -8.67
C GLN A 198 -14.78 3.55 -9.96
N ARG A 199 -14.16 3.74 -11.13
CA ARG A 199 -14.73 3.35 -12.44
C ARG A 199 -15.01 1.84 -12.51
N LEU A 200 -14.08 1.00 -12.03
CA LEU A 200 -14.27 -0.45 -11.99
C LEU A 200 -15.31 -0.89 -10.96
N GLU A 201 -15.39 -0.25 -9.79
CA GLU A 201 -16.43 -0.54 -8.79
C GLU A 201 -17.84 -0.18 -9.28
N GLU A 202 -17.98 0.95 -9.99
CA GLU A 202 -19.23 1.33 -10.67
C GLU A 202 -19.61 0.32 -11.76
N GLU A 203 -18.65 -0.10 -12.58
CA GLU A 203 -18.83 -1.14 -13.60
C GLU A 203 -19.22 -2.49 -12.97
N HIS A 204 -18.52 -2.94 -11.92
CA HIS A 204 -18.85 -4.16 -11.17
C HIS A 204 -20.28 -4.09 -10.60
N ARG A 205 -20.68 -2.94 -10.02
CA ARG A 205 -22.03 -2.70 -9.49
C ARG A 205 -23.09 -2.68 -10.58
N LEU A 206 -22.78 -2.22 -11.79
CA LEU A 206 -23.68 -2.28 -12.95
C LEU A 206 -23.82 -3.71 -13.45
N ARG A 207 -22.70 -4.42 -13.69
CA ARG A 207 -22.67 -5.81 -14.14
C ARG A 207 -23.40 -6.75 -13.16
N THR A 208 -23.19 -6.57 -11.85
CA THR A 208 -23.89 -7.33 -10.80
C THR A 208 -25.40 -7.11 -10.87
N ARG A 209 -25.87 -5.86 -11.03
CA ARG A 209 -27.30 -5.55 -11.20
C ARG A 209 -27.87 -6.19 -12.48
N VAL A 210 -27.15 -6.10 -13.61
CA VAL A 210 -27.57 -6.75 -14.87
C VAL A 210 -27.67 -8.26 -14.71
N ARG A 211 -26.75 -8.90 -13.97
CA ARG A 211 -26.79 -10.34 -13.66
C ARG A 211 -28.00 -10.72 -12.81
N VAL A 212 -28.35 -9.90 -11.80
CA VAL A 212 -29.56 -10.11 -10.99
C VAL A 212 -30.82 -9.97 -11.85
N PHE A 213 -30.95 -8.88 -12.62
CA PHE A 213 -32.08 -8.68 -13.54
C PHE A 213 -32.20 -9.78 -14.59
N SER A 214 -31.09 -10.32 -15.13
CA SER A 214 -31.15 -11.43 -16.09
C SER A 214 -31.57 -12.74 -15.43
N SER A 215 -31.19 -12.99 -14.17
CA SER A 215 -31.69 -14.13 -13.40
C SER A 215 -33.16 -14.00 -13.03
N GLU A 216 -33.64 -12.79 -12.68
CA GLU A 216 -35.06 -12.52 -12.46
C GLU A 216 -35.88 -12.71 -13.74
N LEU A 217 -35.42 -12.19 -14.88
CA LEU A 217 -36.06 -12.40 -16.19
C LEU A 217 -36.08 -13.88 -16.59
N SER A 218 -35.02 -14.64 -16.31
CA SER A 218 -34.98 -16.09 -16.55
C SER A 218 -36.01 -16.85 -15.71
N LEU A 219 -36.26 -16.42 -14.46
CA LEU A 219 -37.29 -17.01 -13.60
C LEU A 219 -38.71 -16.72 -14.11
N PHE A 220 -38.93 -15.64 -14.86
CA PHE A 220 -40.22 -15.38 -15.53
C PHE A 220 -40.39 -16.23 -16.81
N ASP A 221 -39.32 -16.54 -17.54
CA ASP A 221 -39.35 -17.41 -18.72
C ASP A 221 -39.68 -18.88 -18.33
N GLU A 222 -39.18 -19.34 -17.18
CA GLU A 222 -39.42 -20.69 -16.64
C GLU A 222 -40.87 -20.93 -16.15
N HIS A 223 -41.71 -19.89 -16.14
CA HIS A 223 -43.13 -19.94 -15.75
C HIS A 223 -44.10 -19.52 -16.86
N LEU A 224 -43.61 -19.33 -18.09
CA LEU A 224 -44.49 -19.17 -19.25
C LEU A 224 -45.13 -20.53 -19.60
N PRO A 225 -46.47 -20.66 -19.60
CA PRO A 225 -47.12 -21.89 -20.02
C PRO A 225 -46.80 -22.18 -21.50
N GLU A 226 -46.46 -23.44 -21.77
CA GLU A 226 -46.11 -23.96 -23.10
C GLU A 226 -47.12 -23.49 -24.16
N GLY A 227 -46.75 -22.50 -24.99
CA GLY A 227 -47.63 -21.98 -26.03
C GLY A 227 -47.54 -20.48 -26.33
N ARG A 228 -46.88 -19.66 -25.51
CA ARG A 228 -46.63 -18.23 -25.84
C ARG A 228 -45.22 -17.99 -26.33
N VAL A 229 -44.99 -18.29 -27.62
CA VAL A 229 -43.79 -17.89 -28.35
C VAL A 229 -43.73 -16.36 -28.42
N LEU A 230 -42.83 -15.74 -27.64
CA LEU A 230 -42.44 -14.36 -27.87
C LEU A 230 -41.71 -14.28 -29.21
N VAL A 231 -42.32 -13.56 -30.16
CA VAL A 231 -41.77 -13.36 -31.51
C VAL A 231 -40.45 -12.59 -31.37
N ARG A 232 -39.33 -13.29 -31.56
CA ARG A 232 -38.03 -12.64 -31.81
C ARG A 232 -38.21 -11.71 -33.00
N SER A 233 -38.16 -10.40 -32.75
CA SER A 233 -38.13 -9.37 -33.79
C SER A 233 -36.82 -9.51 -34.57
N ARG A 234 -36.85 -10.33 -35.62
CA ARG A 234 -35.77 -10.47 -36.58
C ARG A 234 -35.58 -9.11 -37.24
N VAL A 235 -34.50 -8.42 -36.89
CA VAL A 235 -34.05 -7.22 -37.61
C VAL A 235 -33.80 -7.68 -39.05
N VAL A 236 -34.66 -7.24 -39.97
CA VAL A 236 -34.48 -7.45 -41.39
C VAL A 236 -33.46 -6.42 -41.84
N THR A 237 -32.21 -6.85 -42.02
CA THR A 237 -31.26 -6.15 -42.88
C THR A 237 -31.85 -6.16 -44.29
N GLU A 238 -32.19 -4.98 -44.82
CA GLU A 238 -32.73 -4.87 -46.17
C GLU A 238 -31.67 -5.24 -47.21
N GLU A 239 -31.95 -6.32 -47.94
CA GLU A 239 -31.12 -6.83 -49.03
C GLU A 239 -31.75 -6.40 -50.37
N LYS A 240 -31.14 -5.41 -51.02
CA LYS A 240 -31.42 -4.90 -52.38
C LYS A 240 -30.24 -4.02 -52.82
N ALA A 241 -29.65 -4.14 -54.02
CA ALA A 241 -29.83 -5.13 -55.08
C ALA A 241 -28.59 -5.13 -56.02
N GLU A 242 -28.42 -6.21 -56.79
CA GLU A 242 -27.60 -6.28 -58.02
C GLU A 242 -28.30 -5.47 -59.15
N GLU A 243 -27.70 -4.95 -60.23
CA GLU A 243 -26.33 -4.85 -60.79
C GLU A 243 -26.40 -3.64 -61.82
N PRO A 244 -25.51 -3.39 -62.82
CA PRO A 244 -24.23 -4.01 -63.19
C PRO A 244 -23.03 -3.10 -63.54
N LEU A 245 -21.87 -3.75 -63.72
CA LEU A 245 -20.66 -3.44 -64.54
C LEU A 245 -20.65 -2.19 -65.48
N LEU A 246 -19.55 -1.39 -65.44
CA LEU A 246 -18.58 -1.15 -66.55
C LEU A 246 -17.56 0.00 -66.30
N GLY A 247 -16.32 -0.16 -66.81
CA GLY A 247 -15.24 0.85 -66.86
C GLY A 247 -14.32 0.81 -65.63
N ASP A 248 -13.06 0.37 -65.65
CA ASP A 248 -11.96 0.44 -66.64
C ASP A 248 -11.42 1.86 -66.91
N ASN A 249 -10.10 1.96 -67.13
CA ASN A 249 -9.15 3.07 -66.86
C ASN A 249 -8.67 3.08 -65.39
N GLY A 250 -7.40 2.86 -65.04
CA GLY A 250 -6.18 2.84 -65.87
C GLY A 250 -5.46 4.18 -65.81
N PHE A 251 -4.62 4.37 -64.79
CA PHE A 251 -3.63 5.44 -64.74
C PHE A 251 -2.42 5.04 -63.88
N ASP A 252 -1.29 4.82 -64.54
CA ASP A 252 0.02 4.65 -63.90
C ASP A 252 0.50 5.98 -63.30
N GLY A 253 1.31 5.91 -62.25
CA GLY A 253 1.72 7.10 -61.49
C GLY A 253 2.92 6.84 -60.59
N ASP A 254 4.04 6.42 -61.20
CA ASP A 254 5.32 6.33 -60.51
C ASP A 254 5.70 7.68 -59.87
N ASN A 255 6.16 7.63 -58.62
CA ASN A 255 7.09 8.64 -58.11
C ASN A 255 7.92 8.07 -56.96
N GLU A 256 8.90 7.29 -57.36
CA GLU A 256 10.17 7.07 -56.66
C GLU A 256 10.84 8.44 -56.42
N PHE A 257 11.08 8.86 -55.17
CA PHE A 257 12.27 9.65 -54.85
C PHE A 257 12.70 9.53 -53.39
N ASP A 258 14.02 9.59 -53.25
CA ASP A 258 14.86 9.06 -52.17
C ASP A 258 15.10 10.03 -50.98
N ALA A 259 15.80 9.49 -49.98
CA ALA A 259 16.73 10.20 -49.07
C ALA A 259 16.22 11.14 -47.94
N ALA A 260 16.35 10.63 -46.70
CA ALA A 260 16.96 11.38 -45.57
C ALA A 260 18.50 11.50 -45.81
N PRO A 261 19.31 12.34 -45.11
CA PRO A 261 19.21 12.75 -43.69
C PRO A 261 19.60 14.24 -43.40
N PRO A 262 19.73 14.72 -42.14
CA PRO A 262 19.89 16.15 -41.80
C PRO A 262 21.36 16.61 -41.69
N PRO A 263 21.61 17.92 -41.47
CA PRO A 263 22.35 18.26 -40.24
C PRO A 263 21.99 19.61 -39.55
N SER A 264 22.05 19.59 -38.23
CA SER A 264 22.77 20.49 -37.28
C SER A 264 22.86 22.02 -37.44
N ALA A 265 22.72 22.70 -36.28
CA ALA A 265 23.11 24.07 -35.92
C ALA A 265 22.34 25.23 -36.60
N GLY A 266 22.07 26.37 -35.95
CA GLY A 266 22.35 26.81 -34.57
C GLY A 266 22.18 28.35 -34.48
N LEU A 267 22.24 28.94 -33.27
CA LEU A 267 22.21 30.40 -33.00
C LEU A 267 20.83 31.07 -33.31
N GLU A 268 20.40 32.21 -32.74
CA GLU A 268 20.80 33.01 -31.56
C GLU A 268 19.66 34.00 -31.20
N GLU A 269 19.71 34.56 -29.97
CA GLU A 269 19.23 35.91 -29.55
C GLU A 269 17.76 36.41 -29.72
N GLY A 270 17.41 37.43 -28.91
CA GLY A 270 16.22 38.29 -29.05
C GLY A 270 15.11 38.11 -27.99
N ILE A 271 15.22 38.53 -26.72
CA ILE A 271 15.34 39.90 -26.15
C ILE A 271 14.01 40.72 -26.17
N LEU A 272 13.64 41.28 -25.00
CA LEU A 272 12.59 42.30 -24.73
C LEU A 272 11.11 41.89 -25.00
N GLU A 273 10.08 42.46 -24.36
CA GLU A 273 9.87 43.10 -23.04
C GLU A 273 8.35 43.25 -22.80
N ASP A 274 7.94 43.70 -21.61
CA ASP A 274 6.73 44.50 -21.33
C ASP A 274 5.37 44.17 -22.03
N MET A 275 4.36 43.86 -21.23
CA MET A 275 3.56 44.95 -20.63
C MET A 275 2.57 44.52 -19.53
N ARG A 276 2.28 45.49 -18.67
CA ARG A 276 1.31 45.43 -17.56
C ARG A 276 -0.15 45.46 -18.03
N GLY A 277 -1.02 44.82 -17.25
CA GLY A 277 -1.99 45.60 -16.45
C GLY A 277 -3.48 45.49 -16.78
N THR A 278 -4.27 46.00 -15.82
CA THR A 278 -5.74 46.11 -15.73
C THR A 278 -6.51 44.78 -15.68
N GLU A 279 -7.15 44.37 -14.58
CA GLU A 279 -8.11 45.01 -13.65
C GLU A 279 -9.60 44.89 -14.06
N GLU A 280 -10.39 44.47 -13.06
CA GLU A 280 -11.81 44.78 -12.81
C GLU A 280 -12.91 44.44 -13.86
N GLY A 281 -13.63 43.34 -13.58
CA GLY A 281 -14.90 43.49 -12.85
C GLY A 281 -16.17 43.88 -13.61
N LEU A 282 -16.96 42.89 -14.02
CA LEU A 282 -18.43 42.96 -14.15
C LEU A 282 -19.00 41.63 -13.61
N SER A 283 -19.80 41.57 -12.54
CA SER A 283 -21.10 42.22 -12.26
C SER A 283 -22.26 41.69 -13.11
N GLY A 284 -23.03 40.76 -12.49
CA GLY A 284 -24.48 40.67 -12.63
C GLY A 284 -25.07 40.00 -13.89
N GLY A 285 -25.90 38.98 -13.69
CA GLY A 285 -26.90 38.63 -14.70
C GLY A 285 -27.48 37.21 -14.64
N MET A 286 -28.71 37.11 -14.16
CA MET A 286 -29.74 36.12 -14.54
C MET A 286 -29.42 34.61 -14.41
N GLY A 287 -30.22 33.94 -13.57
CA GLY A 287 -30.24 32.49 -13.52
C GLY A 287 -30.93 31.86 -14.73
N ALA A 288 -30.43 30.69 -15.15
CA ALA A 288 -31.15 29.76 -16.00
C ALA A 288 -31.46 28.50 -15.17
N ILE A 289 -32.74 28.12 -15.14
CA ILE A 289 -33.22 26.87 -14.53
C ILE A 289 -32.71 25.72 -15.40
N LEU A 290 -31.81 24.90 -14.86
CA LEU A 290 -31.35 23.68 -15.52
C LEU A 290 -32.42 22.58 -15.43
N PRO A 291 -32.99 22.09 -16.55
CA PRO A 291 -33.80 20.90 -16.52
C PRO A 291 -32.90 19.66 -16.34
N ALA A 292 -33.28 18.78 -15.41
CA ALA A 292 -32.58 17.52 -15.21
C ALA A 292 -32.81 16.57 -16.40
N GLY A 293 -31.74 15.90 -16.85
CA GLY A 293 -31.83 14.73 -17.73
C GLY A 293 -31.38 14.95 -19.17
N GLN A 294 -30.07 15.08 -19.39
CA GLN A 294 -29.46 14.67 -20.67
C GLN A 294 -28.06 14.07 -20.47
N VAL A 295 -28.03 12.74 -20.59
CA VAL A 295 -26.97 11.90 -21.18
C VAL A 295 -25.53 12.44 -21.08
N LEU A 296 -24.79 12.01 -20.05
CA LEU A 296 -23.32 12.05 -20.04
C LEU A 296 -22.77 10.74 -20.63
N LEU A 297 -22.90 10.57 -21.95
CA LEU A 297 -22.21 9.54 -22.72
C LEU A 297 -21.42 10.24 -23.84
N GLU A 298 -20.11 10.37 -23.65
CA GLU A 298 -19.05 10.23 -24.66
C GLU A 298 -17.74 10.88 -24.21
N GLN A 299 -16.96 10.13 -23.43
CA GLN A 299 -15.50 10.13 -23.54
C GLN A 299 -15.03 8.67 -23.61
N ARG A 300 -15.12 8.10 -24.81
CA ARG A 300 -14.45 6.84 -25.13
C ARG A 300 -12.98 7.15 -25.42
N GLU A 301 -12.12 6.93 -24.44
CA GLU A 301 -10.68 6.90 -24.67
C GLU A 301 -10.37 5.75 -25.65
N LEU A 302 -9.87 6.12 -26.83
CA LEU A 302 -9.35 5.18 -27.83
C LEU A 302 -7.92 4.81 -27.44
N ASP A 303 -7.64 3.52 -27.38
CA ASP A 303 -6.27 3.05 -27.22
C ASP A 303 -5.45 3.33 -28.49
N ARG A 304 -4.12 3.39 -28.36
CA ARG A 304 -3.19 3.83 -29.44
C ARG A 304 -3.23 2.99 -30.72
N GLU A 305 -3.90 1.84 -30.72
CA GLU A 305 -4.07 0.96 -31.89
C GLU A 305 -5.42 1.13 -32.61
N GLY A 306 -6.31 2.03 -32.17
CA GLY A 306 -7.57 2.32 -32.87
C GLY A 306 -8.58 1.17 -32.88
N ARG A 307 -8.38 0.11 -32.09
CA ARG A 307 -9.36 -0.97 -31.92
C ARG A 307 -10.43 -0.54 -30.93
N MET A 308 -11.70 -0.75 -31.28
CA MET A 308 -12.76 -0.70 -30.27
C MET A 308 -12.53 -1.83 -29.27
N LEU A 309 -12.37 -1.50 -27.99
CA LEU A 309 -12.53 -2.47 -26.91
C LEU A 309 -14.02 -2.84 -26.83
N SER A 310 -14.43 -3.85 -27.61
CA SER A 310 -15.71 -4.51 -27.44
C SER A 310 -15.80 -5.05 -26.01
N VAL A 311 -16.72 -4.50 -25.20
CA VAL A 311 -16.93 -4.91 -23.80
C VAL A 311 -17.75 -6.22 -23.75
N GLU A 312 -17.42 -7.16 -24.63
CA GLU A 312 -17.99 -8.50 -24.74
C GLU A 312 -16.89 -9.51 -24.40
N GLY A 313 -16.89 -10.03 -23.17
CA GLY A 313 -16.04 -11.16 -22.78
C GLY A 313 -15.44 -11.09 -21.37
N VAL A 314 -15.16 -9.91 -20.83
CA VAL A 314 -14.65 -9.76 -19.46
C VAL A 314 -15.75 -10.18 -18.48
N SER A 315 -15.49 -11.13 -17.57
CA SER A 315 -16.48 -11.61 -16.60
C SER A 315 -16.65 -10.64 -15.41
N VAL A 316 -17.63 -10.92 -14.54
CA VAL A 316 -17.76 -10.18 -13.25
C VAL A 316 -16.56 -10.49 -12.34
N ASP A 317 -16.06 -11.72 -12.42
CA ASP A 317 -14.98 -12.21 -11.57
C ASP A 317 -13.63 -11.59 -12.00
N ASP A 318 -13.42 -11.35 -13.30
CA ASP A 318 -12.25 -10.61 -13.82
C ASP A 318 -12.21 -9.15 -13.32
N VAL A 319 -13.35 -8.44 -13.39
CA VAL A 319 -13.45 -7.07 -12.85
C VAL A 319 -13.21 -7.08 -11.33
N THR A 320 -13.70 -8.10 -10.64
CA THR A 320 -13.46 -8.28 -9.20
C THR A 320 -11.97 -8.46 -8.91
N ILE A 321 -11.26 -9.32 -9.66
CA ILE A 321 -9.81 -9.51 -9.53
C ILE A 321 -9.06 -8.21 -9.79
N GLU A 322 -9.45 -7.44 -10.82
CA GLU A 322 -8.80 -6.17 -11.16
C GLU A 322 -9.01 -5.09 -10.08
N ILE A 323 -10.20 -5.00 -9.48
CA ILE A 323 -10.45 -4.13 -8.30
C ILE A 323 -9.51 -4.51 -7.15
N HIS A 324 -9.31 -5.79 -6.85
CA HIS A 324 -8.42 -6.21 -5.77
C HIS A 324 -6.94 -5.88 -6.05
N LYS A 325 -6.48 -6.02 -7.31
CA LYS A 325 -5.13 -5.57 -7.69
C LYS A 325 -4.96 -4.06 -7.50
N LEU A 326 -5.91 -3.25 -7.96
CA LEU A 326 -5.84 -1.79 -7.79
C LEU A 326 -5.91 -1.37 -6.32
N LYS A 327 -6.66 -2.09 -5.47
CA LYS A 327 -6.65 -1.87 -4.01
C LYS A 327 -5.30 -2.16 -3.39
N ALA A 328 -4.66 -3.28 -3.75
CA ALA A 328 -3.31 -3.60 -3.30
C ALA A 328 -2.30 -2.52 -3.75
N HIS A 329 -2.33 -2.14 -5.04
CA HIS A 329 -1.46 -1.09 -5.60
C HIS A 329 -1.68 0.27 -4.93
N GLN A 330 -2.93 0.67 -4.70
CA GLN A 330 -3.26 1.91 -3.98
C GLN A 330 -2.71 1.90 -2.54
N GLN A 331 -2.81 0.77 -1.85
CA GLN A 331 -2.31 0.63 -0.49
C GLN A 331 -0.77 0.67 -0.45
N GLU A 332 -0.10 0.07 -1.42
CA GLU A 332 1.35 0.18 -1.61
C GLU A 332 1.77 1.64 -1.83
N ILE A 333 1.16 2.36 -2.79
CA ILE A 333 1.46 3.78 -3.04
C ILE A 333 1.31 4.62 -1.77
N HIS A 334 0.25 4.43 -0.98
CA HIS A 334 0.05 5.19 0.27
C HIS A 334 1.08 4.84 1.37
N GLN A 335 1.58 3.61 1.43
CA GLN A 335 2.67 3.23 2.33
C GLN A 335 3.98 3.92 1.91
N LEU A 336 4.29 3.92 0.60
CA LEU A 336 5.46 4.61 0.04
C LEU A 336 5.38 6.13 0.29
N GLU A 337 4.21 6.74 0.05
CA GLU A 337 3.92 8.17 0.29
C GLU A 337 4.14 8.54 1.77
N GLY A 338 3.70 7.68 2.70
CA GLY A 338 3.90 7.85 4.14
C GLY A 338 5.38 7.86 4.54
N VAL A 339 6.13 6.83 4.14
CA VAL A 339 7.57 6.69 4.44
C VAL A 339 8.37 7.88 3.88
N VAL A 340 8.07 8.31 2.66
CA VAL A 340 8.76 9.44 2.02
C VAL A 340 8.49 10.75 2.75
N ARG A 341 7.24 11.01 3.18
CA ARG A 341 6.90 12.20 3.98
C ARG A 341 7.53 12.19 5.36
N GLU A 342 7.57 11.04 6.03
CA GLU A 342 8.22 10.89 7.34
C GLU A 342 9.72 11.18 7.24
N ARG A 343 10.41 10.62 6.23
CA ARG A 343 11.81 10.96 5.94
C ARG A 343 12.01 12.45 5.68
N ALA A 344 11.19 13.08 4.82
CA ALA A 344 11.28 14.53 4.57
C ALA A 344 11.06 15.37 5.84
N ALA A 345 10.26 14.91 6.81
CA ALA A 345 10.11 15.55 8.12
C ALA A 345 11.38 15.43 8.99
N VAL A 346 12.02 14.25 9.03
CA VAL A 346 13.30 14.04 9.73
C VAL A 346 14.41 14.91 9.14
N PHE A 347 14.50 14.99 7.80
CA PHE A 347 15.47 15.84 7.11
C PHE A 347 15.28 17.33 7.46
N ARG A 348 14.04 17.83 7.47
CA ARG A 348 13.73 19.20 7.94
C ARG A 348 14.18 19.44 9.38
N GLN A 349 13.91 18.50 10.29
CA GLN A 349 14.29 18.63 11.69
C GLN A 349 15.82 18.65 11.87
N HIS A 350 16.56 17.86 11.09
CA HIS A 350 18.02 17.87 11.14
C HIS A 350 18.61 19.16 10.57
N LEU A 351 18.14 19.60 9.40
CA LEU A 351 18.50 20.91 8.82
C LEU A 351 18.28 22.07 9.78
N GLN A 352 17.15 22.07 10.49
CA GLN A 352 16.85 23.11 11.47
C GLN A 352 17.91 23.16 12.58
N LYS A 353 18.27 22.01 13.17
CA LYS A 353 19.31 21.92 14.21
C LYS A 353 20.68 22.41 13.73
N MET A 354 21.08 22.04 12.52
CA MET A 354 22.33 22.51 11.90
C MET A 354 22.35 24.03 11.73
N LEU A 355 21.23 24.61 11.29
CA LEU A 355 21.10 26.06 11.08
C LEU A 355 20.99 26.85 12.39
N GLU A 356 20.45 26.24 13.45
CA GLU A 356 20.37 26.81 14.79
C GLU A 356 21.69 26.65 15.58
N GLY A 357 22.62 25.80 15.10
CA GLY A 357 23.95 25.59 15.69
C GLY A 357 23.94 24.66 16.91
N GLU A 358 22.99 23.73 17.00
CA GLU A 358 22.82 22.79 18.12
C GLU A 358 23.55 21.43 17.94
N GLU A 359 24.69 21.40 17.23
CA GLU A 359 25.51 20.18 17.03
C GLU A 359 26.56 19.93 18.12
#